data_AF-A0A7S2SZU9-F1
#
_entry.id   AF-A0A7S2SZU9-F1
#
_cell.length_a   1.000
_cell.length_b   1.000
_cell.length_c   1.000
_cell.angle_alpha   90.00
_cell.angle_beta   90.00
_cell.angle_gamma   90.00
#
_symmetry.space_group_name_H-M   'P 1'
#
loop_
_entity.id
_entity.type
_entity.pdbx_description
1 polymer ?
#
loop_
_entity_poly.entity_id
_entity_poly.type
_entity_poly.pdbx_seq_one_letter_code
_entity_poly.pdbx_strand_id
1 'polypeptide(L)'
;MHMLKDDRLGQHQPTQYPTSEELQMGGINFKAFDLGGHDIARRVWRDYYAEVDAVVFLVDATDRERFPESKKELDGLLSEDALSKVPFLLLGNKIDIPTAASEDEIRHYMGLTNYTTGKGKVSLEETNIRPIEVFMCSVVRRMGYREGFQWLSQYIK
;
A
#
# COMPACT_ATOMS: atom_id res chain seq x y z
N MET A 1 -3.24 -9.49 7.59
CA MET A 1 -3.70 -9.43 6.19
C MET A 1 -4.05 -10.84 5.68
N HIS A 2 -4.37 -11.80 6.57
CA HIS A 2 -4.62 -13.24 6.33
C HIS A 2 -5.68 -13.70 5.30
N MET A 3 -6.39 -12.78 4.64
CA MET A 3 -7.39 -13.17 3.65
C MET A 3 -6.79 -13.59 2.31
N LEU A 4 -5.54 -13.18 2.05
CA LEU A 4 -4.87 -13.44 0.78
C LEU A 4 -4.33 -14.87 0.66
N LYS A 5 -4.29 -15.63 1.76
CA LYS A 5 -3.84 -17.04 1.77
C LYS A 5 -4.86 -18.05 2.30
N ASP A 6 -5.61 -17.74 3.37
CA ASP A 6 -6.25 -18.80 4.17
C ASP A 6 -7.79 -18.82 4.18
N ASP A 7 -8.46 -18.01 3.36
CA ASP A 7 -9.93 -18.04 3.20
C ASP A 7 -10.74 -17.87 4.51
N ARG A 8 -10.12 -17.41 5.61
CA ARG A 8 -10.73 -17.26 6.94
C ARG A 8 -10.63 -15.84 7.47
N LEU A 9 -11.75 -15.31 7.94
CA LEU A 9 -11.84 -14.04 8.68
C LEU A 9 -11.48 -14.29 10.15
N GLY A 10 -10.23 -14.03 10.53
CA GLY A 10 -9.80 -14.00 11.93
C GLY A 10 -9.68 -12.55 12.41
N GLN A 11 -10.31 -12.21 13.54
CA GLN A 11 -10.04 -10.97 14.26
C GLN A 11 -8.69 -11.13 14.99
N HIS A 12 -7.66 -10.41 14.54
CA HIS A 12 -6.33 -10.45 15.16
C HIS A 12 -6.19 -9.42 16.28
N GLN A 13 -5.45 -9.81 17.33
CA GLN A 13 -4.86 -8.86 18.28
C GLN A 13 -3.81 -7.99 17.56
N PRO A 14 -3.52 -6.75 18.05
CA PRO A 14 -2.50 -5.89 17.46
C PRO A 14 -1.18 -6.63 17.25
N THR A 15 -0.60 -6.51 16.05
CA THR A 15 0.61 -7.24 15.65
C THR A 15 1.80 -6.82 16.52
N GLN A 16 2.35 -7.73 17.34
CA GLN A 16 3.47 -7.47 18.26
C GLN A 16 4.85 -7.51 17.58
N TYR A 17 4.95 -8.17 16.42
CA TYR A 17 6.17 -8.36 15.65
C TYR A 17 5.87 -8.15 14.17
N PRO A 18 6.79 -7.56 13.36
CA PRO A 18 6.57 -7.40 11.93
C PRO A 18 6.24 -8.76 11.30
N THR A 19 5.06 -8.88 10.68
CA THR A 19 4.70 -10.10 9.95
C THR A 19 4.96 -9.86 8.47
N SER A 20 5.63 -10.81 7.81
CA SER A 20 5.79 -10.79 6.36
C SER A 20 4.87 -11.83 5.73
N GLU A 21 3.99 -11.40 4.84
CA GLU A 21 3.13 -12.27 4.05
C GLU A 21 3.67 -12.35 2.61
N GLU A 22 3.92 -13.57 2.13
CA GLU A 22 4.29 -13.80 0.74
C GLU A 22 3.06 -14.17 -0.10
N LEU A 23 2.82 -13.42 -1.17
CA LEU A 23 1.73 -13.63 -2.14
C LEU A 23 2.34 -13.86 -3.53
N GLN A 24 1.85 -14.85 -4.27
CA GLN A 24 2.27 -15.06 -5.66
C GLN A 24 1.13 -14.65 -6.60
N MET A 25 1.39 -13.69 -7.49
CA MET A 25 0.42 -13.28 -8.53
C MET A 25 1.13 -13.13 -9.86
N GLY A 26 0.66 -13.85 -10.89
CA GLY A 26 1.19 -13.71 -12.25
C GLY A 26 2.68 -14.08 -12.43
N GLY A 27 3.22 -14.95 -11.55
CA GLY A 27 4.64 -15.33 -11.56
C GLY A 27 5.55 -14.42 -10.73
N ILE A 28 5.02 -13.33 -10.16
CA ILE A 28 5.75 -12.41 -9.28
C ILE A 28 5.48 -12.80 -7.82
N ASN A 29 6.54 -12.86 -7.01
CA ASN A 29 6.47 -13.08 -5.57
C ASN A 29 6.44 -11.71 -4.86
N PHE A 30 5.31 -11.39 -4.24
CA PHE A 30 5.13 -10.21 -3.41
C PHE A 30 5.45 -10.56 -1.98
N LYS A 31 6.34 -9.81 -1.34
CA LYS A 31 6.55 -9.88 0.11
C LYS A 31 5.95 -8.62 0.73
N ALA A 32 4.79 -8.77 1.34
CA ALA A 32 4.11 -7.71 2.06
C ALA A 32 4.54 -7.74 3.54
N PHE A 33 4.74 -6.58 4.15
CA PHE A 33 5.05 -6.48 5.58
C PHE A 33 3.91 -5.76 6.29
N ASP A 34 3.34 -6.35 7.35
CA ASP A 34 2.35 -5.69 8.21
C ASP A 34 3.09 -4.82 9.24
N LEU A 35 2.79 -3.53 9.19
CA LEU A 35 3.47 -2.47 9.95
C LEU A 35 2.67 -2.01 11.17
N GLY A 36 1.66 -2.78 11.59
CA GLY A 36 0.70 -2.37 12.62
C GLY A 36 1.32 -1.83 13.91
N GLY A 37 1.17 -0.52 14.14
CA GLY A 37 0.93 0.11 15.46
C GLY A 37 2.09 0.33 16.43
N HIS A 38 3.33 -0.05 16.12
CA HIS A 38 4.45 0.12 17.06
C HIS A 38 5.68 0.81 16.43
N ASP A 39 6.16 1.89 17.07
CA ASP A 39 7.37 2.64 16.72
C ASP A 39 8.64 1.77 16.58
N ILE A 40 8.66 0.62 17.24
CA ILE A 40 9.77 -0.33 17.18
C ILE A 40 9.80 -1.06 15.83
N ALA A 41 8.65 -1.49 15.30
CA ALA A 41 8.57 -2.10 13.97
C ALA A 41 9.02 -1.12 12.88
N ARG A 42 8.75 0.19 13.07
CA ARG A 42 9.20 1.27 12.16
C ARG A 42 10.72 1.42 12.10
N ARG A 43 11.45 1.16 13.21
CA ARG A 43 12.92 1.31 13.26
C ARG A 43 13.68 0.20 12.51
N VAL A 44 13.17 -1.02 12.53
CA VAL A 44 13.80 -2.18 11.87
C VAL A 44 13.58 -2.13 10.35
N TRP A 45 12.63 -1.33 9.86
CA TRP A 45 12.29 -1.27 8.44
C TRP A 45 13.42 -0.72 7.56
N ARG A 46 14.23 0.21 8.07
CA ARG A 46 15.38 0.75 7.33
C ARG A 46 16.35 -0.33 6.88
N ASP A 47 16.45 -1.42 7.63
CA ASP A 47 17.34 -2.53 7.33
C ASP A 47 16.83 -3.38 6.14
N TYR A 48 15.56 -3.23 5.73
CA TYR A 48 14.95 -4.02 4.64
C TYR A 48 14.73 -3.24 3.34
N TYR A 49 14.89 -1.91 3.32
CA TYR A 49 14.59 -1.10 2.12
C TYR A 49 15.43 -1.48 0.89
N ALA A 50 16.64 -2.01 1.08
CA ALA A 50 17.54 -2.36 -0.01
C ALA A 50 17.02 -3.49 -0.92
N GLU A 51 16.02 -4.27 -0.47
CA GLU A 51 15.50 -5.46 -1.17
C GLU A 51 14.02 -5.32 -1.58
N VAL A 52 13.46 -4.10 -1.55
CA VAL A 52 12.02 -3.89 -1.84
C VAL A 52 11.81 -3.48 -3.30
N ASP A 53 11.13 -4.35 -4.06
CA ASP A 53 10.75 -4.06 -5.45
C ASP A 53 9.52 -3.14 -5.57
N ALA A 54 8.66 -3.08 -4.54
CA ALA A 54 7.46 -2.26 -4.51
C ALA A 54 6.93 -2.04 -3.08
N VAL A 55 6.26 -0.91 -2.85
CA VAL A 55 5.53 -0.63 -1.60
C VAL A 55 4.04 -0.69 -1.84
N VAL A 56 3.33 -1.49 -1.03
CA VAL A 56 1.86 -1.49 -0.97
C VAL A 56 1.42 -0.88 0.35
N PHE A 57 0.76 0.28 0.31
CA PHE A 57 0.35 1.03 1.49
C PHE A 57 -1.17 0.97 1.66
N LEU A 58 -1.64 0.30 2.71
CA LEU A 58 -3.07 0.13 2.98
C LEU A 58 -3.59 1.26 3.88
N VAL A 59 -4.65 1.94 3.43
CA VAL A 59 -5.38 2.96 4.21
C VAL A 59 -6.75 2.41 4.55
N ASP A 60 -7.15 2.49 5.83
CA ASP A 60 -8.52 2.22 6.23
C ASP A 60 -9.42 3.39 5.85
N ALA A 61 -10.19 3.28 4.77
CA ALA A 61 -11.02 4.36 4.25
C ALA A 61 -12.12 4.79 5.24
N THR A 62 -12.42 4.00 6.27
CA THR A 62 -13.46 4.34 7.25
C THR A 62 -12.94 5.15 8.43
N ASP A 63 -11.62 5.21 8.62
CA ASP A 63 -10.99 5.76 9.81
C ASP A 63 -10.27 7.08 9.52
N ARG A 64 -11.08 8.13 9.32
CA ARG A 64 -10.58 9.49 9.00
C ARG A 64 -9.73 10.09 10.13
N GLU A 65 -10.00 9.71 11.38
CA GLU A 65 -9.24 10.19 12.54
C GLU A 65 -7.76 9.76 12.46
N ARG A 66 -7.48 8.61 11.83
CA ARG A 66 -6.13 8.10 11.60
C ARG A 66 -5.50 8.49 10.25
N PHE A 67 -6.16 9.32 9.44
CA PHE A 67 -5.56 9.83 8.20
C PHE A 67 -4.31 10.68 8.44
N PRO A 68 -4.24 11.58 9.44
CA PRO A 68 -3.00 12.33 9.71
C PRO A 68 -1.83 11.41 10.09
N GLU A 69 -2.09 10.33 10.85
CA GLU A 69 -1.07 9.32 11.16
C GLU A 69 -0.62 8.61 9.88
N SER A 70 -1.56 8.10 9.09
CA SER A 70 -1.27 7.40 7.83
C SER A 70 -0.47 8.27 6.86
N LYS A 71 -0.83 9.56 6.75
CA LYS A 71 -0.10 10.53 5.94
C LYS A 71 1.34 10.73 6.43
N LYS A 72 1.56 10.80 7.74
CA LYS A 72 2.89 10.96 8.32
C LYS A 72 3.79 9.75 7.99
N GLU A 73 3.22 8.54 8.06
CA GLU A 73 3.94 7.31 7.70
C GLU A 73 4.26 7.26 6.20
N LEU A 74 3.29 7.63 5.35
CA LEU A 74 3.50 7.72 3.90
C LEU A 74 4.60 8.73 3.55
N ASP A 75 4.56 9.94 4.12
CA ASP A 75 5.60 10.96 3.92
C ASP A 75 6.99 10.44 4.33
N GLY A 76 7.05 9.73 5.46
CA GLY A 76 8.27 9.08 5.93
C GLY A 76 8.84 8.17 4.85
N LEU A 77 8.02 7.28 4.30
CA LEU A 77 8.45 6.36 3.23
C LEU A 77 8.82 7.05 1.93
N LEU A 78 8.06 8.08 1.55
CA LEU A 78 8.34 8.82 0.33
C LEU A 78 9.66 9.59 0.41
N SER A 79 10.09 9.96 1.63
CA SER A 79 11.35 10.66 1.90
C SER A 79 12.58 9.75 1.98
N GLU A 80 12.43 8.43 2.05
CA GLU A 80 13.57 7.51 2.15
C GLU A 80 14.26 7.34 0.79
N ASP A 81 15.54 7.69 0.71
CA ASP A 81 16.34 7.63 -0.53
C ASP A 81 16.39 6.23 -1.14
N ALA A 82 16.43 5.19 -0.30
CA ALA A 82 16.39 3.80 -0.71
C ALA A 82 15.11 3.43 -1.48
N LEU A 83 14.01 4.15 -1.25
CA LEU A 83 12.71 3.95 -1.90
C LEU A 83 12.44 4.97 -3.02
N SER A 84 13.42 5.81 -3.37
CA SER A 84 13.24 6.93 -4.31
C SER A 84 12.72 6.52 -5.70
N LYS A 85 13.05 5.30 -6.15
CA LYS A 85 12.61 4.73 -7.43
C LYS A 85 11.60 3.59 -7.30
N VAL A 86 11.29 3.18 -6.06
CA VAL A 86 10.39 2.05 -5.79
C VAL A 86 8.96 2.50 -6.06
N PRO A 87 8.14 1.75 -6.82
CA PRO A 87 6.75 2.09 -7.07
C PRO A 87 5.88 1.94 -5.81
N PHE A 88 4.92 2.84 -5.62
CA PHE A 88 3.98 2.85 -4.50
C PHE A 88 2.55 2.62 -4.98
N LEU A 89 1.94 1.54 -4.50
CA LEU A 89 0.51 1.27 -4.64
C LEU A 89 -0.19 1.61 -3.32
N LEU A 90 -1.05 2.63 -3.32
CA LEU A 90 -1.94 2.90 -2.20
C LEU A 90 -3.27 2.19 -2.39
N LEU A 91 -3.71 1.46 -1.37
CA LEU A 91 -5.00 0.79 -1.34
C LEU A 91 -5.92 1.41 -0.30
N GLY A 92 -6.93 2.15 -0.75
CA GLY A 92 -8.02 2.65 0.10
C GLY A 92 -9.01 1.53 0.38
N ASN A 93 -8.83 0.84 1.51
CA ASN A 93 -9.54 -0.39 1.86
C ASN A 93 -10.84 -0.11 2.65
N LYS A 94 -11.72 -1.12 2.71
CA LYS A 94 -13.02 -1.13 3.40
C LYS A 94 -14.12 -0.31 2.73
N ILE A 95 -14.10 -0.19 1.41
CA ILE A 95 -15.17 0.49 0.65
C ILE A 95 -16.54 -0.21 0.73
N ASP A 96 -16.59 -1.42 1.29
CA ASP A 96 -17.84 -2.11 1.59
C ASP A 96 -18.63 -1.47 2.74
N ILE A 97 -18.00 -0.59 3.52
CA ILE A 97 -18.63 0.12 4.63
C ILE A 97 -19.16 1.47 4.11
N PRO A 98 -20.45 1.82 4.32
CA PRO A 98 -21.04 3.03 3.75
C PRO A 98 -20.37 4.35 4.12
N THR A 99 -19.68 4.41 5.26
CA THR A 99 -18.95 5.59 5.73
C THR A 99 -17.54 5.69 5.16
N ALA A 100 -17.12 4.80 4.26
CA ALA A 100 -15.80 4.85 3.65
C ALA A 100 -15.56 6.16 2.89
N ALA A 101 -14.35 6.68 2.99
CA ALA A 101 -13.86 7.82 2.23
C ALA A 101 -13.83 7.51 0.74
N SER A 102 -14.09 8.54 -0.07
CA SER A 102 -13.92 8.46 -1.51
C SER A 102 -12.44 8.41 -1.87
N GLU A 103 -12.14 8.01 -3.11
CA GLU A 103 -10.77 8.04 -3.62
C GLU A 103 -10.18 9.45 -3.60
N ASP A 104 -10.98 10.45 -3.99
CA ASP A 104 -10.55 11.86 -4.00
C ASP A 104 -10.23 12.37 -2.59
N GLU A 105 -11.01 11.93 -1.60
CA GLU A 105 -10.77 12.27 -0.20
C GLU A 105 -9.46 11.64 0.29
N ILE A 106 -9.21 10.36 0.00
CA ILE A 106 -7.94 9.71 0.34
C ILE A 106 -6.76 10.40 -0.35
N ARG A 107 -6.88 10.70 -1.66
CA ARG A 107 -5.84 11.44 -2.40
C ARG A 107 -5.54 12.78 -1.75
N HIS A 108 -6.57 13.51 -1.35
CA HIS A 108 -6.40 14.80 -0.68
C HIS A 108 -5.67 14.67 0.65
N TYR A 109 -6.14 13.79 1.54
CA TYR A 109 -5.54 13.61 2.88
C TYR A 109 -4.12 13.04 2.83
N MET A 110 -3.83 12.16 1.86
CA MET A 110 -2.49 11.60 1.66
C MET A 110 -1.57 12.56 0.88
N GLY A 111 -2.04 13.73 0.46
CA GLY A 111 -1.25 14.71 -0.29
C GLY A 111 -0.91 14.27 -1.72
N LEU A 112 -1.72 13.39 -2.32
CA LEU A 112 -1.46 12.76 -3.61
C LEU A 112 -2.26 13.32 -4.79
N THR A 113 -3.12 14.33 -4.59
CA THR A 113 -4.02 14.87 -5.63
C THR A 113 -3.34 15.16 -6.96
N ASN A 114 -2.09 15.65 -6.95
CA ASN A 114 -1.32 15.96 -8.16
C ASN A 114 0.01 15.17 -8.26
N TYR A 115 0.16 14.10 -7.47
CA TYR A 115 1.41 13.32 -7.41
C TYR A 115 1.26 11.91 -8.00
N THR A 116 0.05 11.49 -8.33
CA THR A 116 -0.15 10.17 -8.93
C THR A 116 0.17 10.15 -10.42
N THR A 117 0.64 9.00 -10.90
CA THR A 117 1.21 8.87 -12.25
C THR A 117 0.23 8.36 -13.30
N GLY A 118 -1.00 8.03 -12.91
CA GLY A 118 -2.05 7.51 -13.77
C GLY A 118 -2.21 5.99 -13.65
N LYS A 119 -3.47 5.54 -13.62
CA LYS A 119 -3.85 4.11 -13.50
C LYS A 119 -3.63 3.29 -14.78
N GLY A 120 -3.39 3.95 -15.90
CA GLY A 120 -3.23 3.29 -17.20
C GLY A 120 -1.89 2.59 -17.37
N LYS A 121 -1.59 2.16 -18.61
CA LYS A 121 -0.25 1.74 -18.99
C LYS A 121 0.61 2.97 -19.25
N VAL A 122 1.42 3.36 -18.28
CA VAL A 122 2.31 4.52 -18.36
C VAL A 122 3.74 4.03 -18.28
N SER A 123 4.52 4.22 -19.36
CA SER A 123 5.95 3.95 -19.34
C SER A 123 6.67 5.09 -18.62
N LEU A 124 7.35 4.75 -17.53
CA LEU A 124 8.13 5.67 -16.71
C LEU A 124 9.62 5.31 -16.70
N GLU A 125 10.04 4.32 -17.50
CA GLU A 125 11.40 3.76 -17.53
C GLU A 125 12.48 4.81 -17.82
N GLU A 126 12.17 5.79 -18.66
CA GLU A 126 13.08 6.88 -19.04
C GLU A 126 12.89 8.15 -18.21
N THR A 127 12.01 8.12 -17.20
CA THR A 127 11.71 9.26 -16.34
C THR A 127 12.32 9.07 -14.94
N ASN A 128 12.65 10.17 -14.26
CA ASN A 128 12.99 10.14 -12.83
C ASN A 128 11.74 10.21 -11.93
N ILE A 129 10.56 9.88 -12.45
CA ILE A 129 9.30 9.96 -11.72
C ILE A 129 9.02 8.59 -11.10
N ARG A 130 8.83 8.58 -9.78
CA ARG A 130 8.42 7.38 -9.03
C ARG A 130 6.95 7.05 -9.38
N PRO A 131 6.62 5.81 -9.78
CA PRO A 131 5.23 5.42 -10.01
C PRO A 131 4.47 5.43 -8.67
N ILE A 132 3.36 6.17 -8.60
CA ILE A 132 2.50 6.24 -7.41
C ILE A 132 1.04 6.27 -7.86
N GLU A 133 0.20 5.41 -7.29
CA GLU A 133 -1.23 5.43 -7.63
C GLU A 133 -2.14 4.92 -6.49
N VAL A 134 -3.40 5.37 -6.50
CA VAL A 134 -4.41 5.02 -5.49
C VAL A 134 -5.49 4.14 -6.11
N PHE A 135 -5.77 2.98 -5.50
CA PHE A 135 -6.88 2.11 -5.86
C PHE A 135 -7.77 1.84 -4.66
N MET A 136 -9.07 1.99 -4.84
CA MET A 136 -10.06 1.71 -3.80
C MET A 136 -10.41 0.21 -3.81
N CYS A 137 -10.49 -0.41 -2.65
CA CYS A 137 -10.72 -1.84 -2.54
C CYS A 137 -11.56 -2.23 -1.33
N SER A 138 -12.13 -3.43 -1.39
CA SER A 138 -12.61 -4.14 -0.21
C SER A 138 -11.95 -5.51 -0.21
N VAL A 139 -10.98 -5.67 0.68
CA VAL A 139 -10.32 -6.97 0.86
C VAL A 139 -11.34 -8.02 1.31
N VAL A 140 -12.26 -7.66 2.22
CA VAL A 140 -13.33 -8.57 2.70
C VAL A 140 -14.27 -9.04 1.59
N ARG A 141 -14.54 -8.18 0.60
CA ARG A 141 -15.36 -8.55 -0.56
C ARG A 141 -14.57 -9.01 -1.78
N ARG A 142 -13.24 -9.14 -1.67
CA ARG A 142 -12.34 -9.57 -2.75
C ARG A 142 -12.39 -8.67 -4.00
N MET A 143 -12.52 -7.36 -3.83
CA MET A 143 -12.74 -6.41 -4.93
C MET A 143 -11.73 -5.25 -4.96
N GLY A 144 -11.35 -4.80 -6.16
CA GLY A 144 -10.61 -3.56 -6.43
C GLY A 144 -9.09 -3.61 -6.24
N TYR A 145 -8.56 -4.49 -5.39
CA TYR A 145 -7.10 -4.56 -5.16
C TYR A 145 -6.36 -5.25 -6.31
N ARG A 146 -7.01 -6.16 -7.06
CA ARG A 146 -6.36 -6.90 -8.17
C ARG A 146 -5.89 -5.93 -9.26
N GLU A 147 -6.71 -4.94 -9.56
CA GLU A 147 -6.44 -3.87 -10.51
C GLU A 147 -5.22 -3.05 -10.08
N GLY A 148 -5.09 -2.76 -8.78
CA GLY A 148 -3.91 -2.11 -8.21
C GLY A 148 -2.64 -2.95 -8.34
N PHE A 149 -2.70 -4.24 -8.01
CA PHE A 149 -1.57 -5.15 -8.18
C PHE A 149 -1.18 -5.34 -9.66
N GLN A 150 -2.17 -5.38 -10.56
CA GLN A 150 -1.93 -5.41 -11.99
C GLN A 150 -1.24 -4.13 -12.48
N TRP A 151 -1.69 -2.96 -12.01
CA TRP A 151 -1.01 -1.70 -12.29
C TRP A 151 0.44 -1.72 -11.81
N LEU A 152 0.67 -2.18 -10.58
CA LEU A 152 1.99 -2.24 -9.94
C LEU A 152 2.95 -3.19 -10.68
N SER A 153 2.45 -4.33 -11.16
CA SER A 153 3.26 -5.34 -11.87
C SER A 153 3.95 -4.82 -13.12
N GLN A 154 3.50 -3.71 -13.69
CA GLN A 154 4.15 -3.06 -14.84
C GLN A 154 5.52 -2.46 -14.51
N TYR A 155 5.81 -2.24 -13.23
CA TYR A 155 7.01 -1.56 -12.75
C TYR A 155 7.98 -2.50 -12.01
N ILE A 156 7.60 -3.76 -11.81
CA ILE A 156 8.41 -4.79 -11.15
C ILE A 156 9.11 -5.63 -12.24
N LYS A 157 10.40 -5.90 -12.06
CA LYS A 157 11.22 -6.68 -13.00
C LYS A 157 11.29 -8.16 -12.65
#